data_AF-J9EVP6-F1
#
_entry.id   AF-J9EVP6-F1
#
_cell.length_a   1.000
_cell.length_b   1.000
_cell.length_c   1.000
_cell.angle_alpha   90.00
_cell.angle_beta   90.00
_cell.angle_gamma   90.00
#
_symmetry.space_group_name_H-M   'P 1'
#
loop_
_entity.id
_entity.type
_entity.pdbx_description
1 polymer ?
#
loop_
_entity_poly.entity_id
_entity_poly.type
_entity_poly.pdbx_seq_one_letter_code
_entity_poly.pdbx_strand_id
1 'polypeptide(L)' 'MFQRPFTVRSDTSIRNSDKKKLLARLPPINGISSKTMVSLMHVKCYKGEDVDVYTFEKEPLLFTVMGEELLYPTGS' A
#
# COMPACT_ATOMS: atom_id res chain seq x y z
N MET A 1 9.29 -11.34 -2.39
CA MET A 1 8.05 -11.21 -1.59
C MET A 1 6.85 -11.83 -2.31
N PHE A 2 6.42 -11.28 -3.45
CA PHE A 2 5.22 -11.71 -4.18
C PHE A 2 5.44 -12.78 -5.28
N GLN A 3 6.48 -13.62 -5.16
CA GLN A 3 6.82 -14.64 -6.18
C GLN A 3 5.92 -15.89 -6.15
N ARG A 4 5.07 -16.01 -5.13
CA ARG A 4 4.12 -17.11 -4.94
C ARG A 4 2.77 -16.52 -4.50
N PRO A 5 1.67 -17.27 -4.69
CA PRO A 5 0.36 -16.83 -4.21
C PRO A 5 0.41 -16.40 -2.75
N PHE A 6 -0.29 -15.31 -2.47
CA PHE A 6 -0.41 -14.71 -1.15
C PHE A 6 -1.89 -14.59 -0.80
N THR A 7 -2.18 -14.41 0.49
CA THR A 7 -3.56 -14.28 0.97
C THR A 7 -3.83 -12.84 1.38
N VAL A 8 -4.94 -12.27 0.92
CA VAL A 8 -5.45 -10.99 1.40
C VAL A 8 -6.25 -11.23 2.67
N ARG A 9 -5.86 -10.60 3.78
CA ARG A 9 -6.55 -10.69 5.07
C ARG A 9 -7.64 -9.65 5.22
N SER A 10 -7.40 -8.45 4.70
CA SER A 10 -8.37 -7.36 4.70
C SER A 10 -7.99 -6.31 3.66
N ASP A 11 -8.98 -5.54 3.24
CA ASP A 11 -8.86 -4.37 2.38
C ASP A 11 -9.79 -3.28 2.94
N THR A 12 -9.20 -2.15 3.35
CA THR A 12 -9.93 -1.09 4.04
C THR A 12 -9.52 0.28 3.52
N SER A 13 -10.50 1.14 3.23
CA SER A 13 -10.21 2.53 2.87
C SER A 13 -9.58 3.29 4.04
N ILE A 14 -8.47 3.98 3.78
CA ILE A 14 -7.75 4.70 4.85
C ILE A 14 -8.39 6.05 5.13
N ARG A 15 -8.24 6.52 6.37
CA ARG A 15 -8.73 7.84 6.78
C ARG A 15 -7.96 8.94 6.07
N ASN A 16 -8.61 10.09 5.85
CA ASN A 16 -7.99 11.24 5.20
C ASN A 16 -6.73 11.74 5.92
N SER A 17 -6.66 11.63 7.25
CA SER A 17 -5.46 11.95 8.03
C SER A 17 -4.27 11.07 7.67
N ASP A 18 -4.50 9.76 7.54
CA ASP A 18 -3.46 8.78 7.26
C ASP A 18 -3.03 8.87 5.80
N LYS A 19 -3.98 9.12 4.89
CA LYS A 19 -3.69 9.46 3.49
C LYS A 19 -2.76 10.68 3.39
N LYS A 20 -3.03 11.75 4.14
CA LYS A 20 -2.17 12.95 4.14
C LYS A 20 -0.76 12.63 4.65
N LYS A 21 -0.64 11.82 5.70
CA LYS A 21 0.67 11.37 6.22
C LYS A 21 1.43 10.53 5.20
N LEU A 22 0.76 9.59 4.52
CA LEU A 22 1.34 8.77 3.46
C LEU A 22 1.86 9.64 2.32
N LEU A 23 1.02 10.52 1.79
CA LEU A 23 1.37 11.39 0.66
C LEU A 23 2.49 12.38 1.01
N ALA A 24 2.58 12.84 2.26
CA ALA A 24 3.66 13.73 2.70
C ALA A 24 5.05 13.06 2.69
N ARG A 25 5.11 11.72 2.69
CA ARG A 25 6.37 10.95 2.63
C ARG A 25 6.83 10.66 1.20
N LEU A 26 6.00 10.98 0.21
CA LEU A 26 6.22 10.61 -1.18
C LEU A 26 6.50 11.86 -2.01
N PRO A 27 7.32 11.75 -3.07
CA PRO A 27 7.34 12.80 -4.09
C PRO A 27 5.94 12.92 -4.72
N PRO A 28 5.60 14.06 -5.35
CA PRO A 28 4.36 14.17 -6.09
C PRO A 28 4.22 13.03 -7.11
N ILE A 29 3.14 12.26 -7.01
CA ILE A 29 2.85 11.17 -7.94
C ILE A 29 1.80 11.67 -8.94
N ASN A 30 2.15 11.63 -10.23
CA ASN A 30 1.25 12.07 -11.29
C ASN A 30 -0.09 11.31 -11.23
N GLY A 31 -1.20 12.04 -11.34
CA GLY A 31 -2.54 11.46 -11.31
C GLY A 31 -3.08 11.16 -9.91
N ILE A 32 -2.27 11.27 -8.84
CA ILE A 32 -2.76 11.12 -7.47
C ILE A 32 -3.10 12.49 -6.90
N SER A 33 -4.35 12.65 -6.47
CA SER A 33 -4.87 13.88 -5.87
C SER A 33 -5.44 13.61 -4.48
N SER A 34 -5.81 14.66 -3.77
CA SER A 34 -6.52 14.54 -2.49
C SER A 34 -7.89 13.85 -2.61
N LYS A 35 -8.47 13.77 -3.81
CA LYS A 35 -9.72 13.06 -4.08
C LYS A 35 -9.53 11.57 -4.35
N THR A 36 -8.31 11.16 -4.70
CA THR A 36 -7.98 9.76 -4.96
C THR A 36 -8.35 8.90 -3.75
N MET A 37 -9.12 7.84 -3.99
CA MET A 37 -9.42 6.82 -3.00
C MET A 37 -8.17 6.00 -2.75
N VAL A 38 -7.84 5.83 -1.48
CA VAL A 38 -6.70 5.03 -1.04
C VAL A 38 -7.20 3.98 -0.07
N SER A 39 -6.82 2.73 -0.31
CA SER A 39 -7.08 1.63 0.61
C SER A 39 -5.78 0.96 1.03
N LEU A 40 -5.82 0.35 2.21
CA LEU A 40 -4.76 -0.45 2.79
C LEU A 40 -5.21 -1.92 2.76
N MET A 41 -4.46 -2.72 2.01
CA MET A 41 -4.65 -4.14 1.88
C MET A 41 -3.59 -4.88 2.69
N HIS A 42 -4.03 -5.63 3.71
CA HIS A 42 -3.14 -6.45 4.53
C HIS A 42 -2.97 -7.82 3.88
N VAL A 43 -1.73 -8.15 3.52
CA VAL A 43 -1.37 -9.35 2.78
C VAL A 43 -0.46 -10.25 3.60
N LYS A 44 -0.73 -11.56 3.62
CA LYS A 44 0.20 -12.58 4.11
C LYS A 44 0.91 -13.22 2.92
N CYS A 45 2.21 -12.98 2.80
CA CYS A 45 3.04 -13.59 1.77
C CYS A 45 3.37 -15.05 2.10
N TYR A 46 3.75 -15.80 1.06
CA TYR A 46 4.04 -17.24 1.16
C TYR A 46 5.15 -17.57 2.17
N LYS A 47 6.20 -16.75 2.25
CA LYS A 47 7.32 -16.95 3.19
C LYS A 47 7.01 -16.49 4.61
N GLY A 48 5.78 -16.03 4.85
CA GLY A 48 5.29 -15.66 6.18
C GLY A 48 5.43 -14.17 6.49
N GLU A 49 5.87 -13.33 5.58
CA GLU A 49 5.87 -11.87 5.77
C GLU A 49 4.43 -11.33 5.76
N ASP A 50 4.14 -10.43 6.69
CA ASP A 50 2.93 -9.60 6.63
C ASP A 50 3.27 -8.29 5.93
N VAL A 51 2.47 -7.91 4.95
CA VAL A 51 2.74 -6.78 4.05
C VAL A 51 1.51 -5.91 3.92
N ASP A 52 1.73 -4.61 4.03
CA ASP A 52 0.73 -3.58 3.88
C ASP A 52 0.86 -3.01 2.46
N VAL A 53 -0.14 -3.26 1.61
CA VAL A 53 -0.19 -2.80 0.22
C VAL A 53 -1.16 -1.63 0.12
N TYR A 54 -0.67 -0.48 -0.34
CA TYR A 54 -1.49 0.70 -0.59
C TYR A 54 -1.99 0.70 -2.02
N THR A 55 -3.31 0.66 -2.17
CA THR A 55 -3.98 0.78 -3.47
C THR A 55 -4.54 2.18 -3.65
N PHE A 56 -4.43 2.72 -4.87
CA PHE A 56 -4.94 4.02 -5.28
C PHE A 56 -5.92 3.79 -6.43
N GLU A 57 -7.20 4.12 -6.24
CA GLU A 57 -8.27 3.72 -7.17
C GLU A 57 -8.25 2.22 -7.52
N LYS A 58 -7.92 1.37 -6.53
CA LYS A 58 -7.74 -0.10 -6.65
C LYS A 58 -6.45 -0.55 -7.34
N GLU A 59 -5.62 0.36 -7.84
CA GLU A 59 -4.31 0.02 -8.37
C GLU A 59 -3.27 -0.06 -7.24
N PRO A 60 -2.63 -1.21 -6.98
CA PRO A 60 -1.56 -1.29 -6.00
C PRO A 60 -0.35 -0.51 -6.53
N LEU A 61 0.15 0.46 -5.75
CA LEU A 61 1.30 1.28 -6.16
C LEU A 61 2.46 1.21 -5.17
N LEU A 62 2.16 0.98 -3.89
CA LEU A 62 3.15 0.98 -2.84
C LEU A 62 2.91 -0.17 -1.87
N PHE A 63 3.96 -0.64 -1.23
CA PHE A 63 3.85 -1.57 -0.11
C PHE A 63 4.92 -1.29 0.95
N THR A 64 4.65 -1.74 2.16
CA THR A 64 5.63 -1.81 3.26
C THR A 64 5.55 -3.18 3.91
N VAL A 65 6.69 -3.72 4.32
CA VAL A 65 6.71 -4.91 5.17
C VAL A 65 6.31 -4.48 6.58
N MET A 66 5.45 -5.24 7.24
CA MET A 66 5.08 -4.95 8.62
C MET A 66 6.32 -4.98 9.52
N GLY A 67 6.55 -3.88 10.25
CA GLY A 67 7.73 -3.68 11.07
C GLY A 67 8.87 -2.92 10.37
N GLU A 68 8.76 -2.66 9.08
CA GLU A 68 9.66 -1.75 8.37
C GLU A 68 9.05 -0.34 8.26
N GLU A 69 9.91 0.67 8.22
CA GLU A 69 9.50 2.05 7.94
C GLU A 69 9.57 2.39 6.44
N LEU A 70 10.09 1.50 5.59
CA LEU A 70 10.34 1.78 4.18
C LEU A 70 9.10 1.53 3.31
N LEU A 71 8.81 2.49 2.42
CA LEU A 71 7.80 2.35 1.37
C LEU A 71 8.47 1.96 0.07
N TYR A 72 8.02 0.85 -0.52
CA TYR A 72 8.51 0.33 -1.78
C TYR A 72 7.45 0.49 -2.86
N PRO A 73 7.83 0.89 -4.09
CA PRO A 73 6.90 0.86 -5.22
C PRO A 73 6.61 -0.58 -5.62
N THR A 74 5.37 -0.87 -6.02
CA THR A 74 5.07 -2.10 -6.76
C THR A 74 5.68 -1.96 -8.15
N GLY A 75 6.68 -2.79 -8.48
CA GLY A 75 7.38 -2.70 -9.77
C GLY A 75 6.38 -2.79 -10.93
N SER A 76 6.41 -1.76 -11.79
CA SER A 76 5.80 -1.76 -13.13
C SER A 76 6.57 -2.66 -14.08
#